data_AF-A0A7C3CVW5-F1
#
_entry.id   AF-A0A7C3CVW5-F1
#
_cell.length_a   1.000
_cell.length_b   1.000
_cell.length_c   1.000
_cell.angle_alpha   90.00
_cell.angle_beta   90.00
_cell.angle_gamma   90.00
#
_symmetry.space_group_name_H-M   'P 1'
#
loop_
_entity.id
_entity.type
_entity.pdbx_description
1 polymer ?
#
loop_
_entity_poly.entity_id
_entity_poly.type
_entity_poly.pdbx_seq_one_letter_code
_entity_poly.pdbx_strand_id
1 'polypeptide(L)'
;MSGQTRVLLDKNVIRRYLDGVIALVQDIALSDEEKYAVLLVHRARQRKQQLFLSVEAFNLLLVHRQIAPAETMMLLKRTDVLHPGRYCRRWARRLRGRTFSREDAKVLALGTFGTDEAGTILGVHIVATYDRPLLAKWTQERDEIADHLQAMTENLPFPFARAGLPDVLRPGGKIL
;
A
#
# COMPACT_ATOMS: atom_id res chain seq x y z
N MET A 1 -0.82 -17.88 -15.15
CA MET A 1 -0.90 -16.41 -15.23
C MET A 1 0.15 -15.83 -14.29
N SER A 2 1.29 -15.33 -14.81
CA SER A 2 2.31 -14.72 -13.94
C SER A 2 1.77 -13.37 -13.44
N GLY A 3 1.12 -13.39 -12.27
CA GLY A 3 0.42 -12.23 -11.73
C GLY A 3 1.40 -11.08 -11.46
N GLN A 4 1.02 -9.88 -11.88
CA GLN A 4 1.74 -8.65 -11.57
C GLN A 4 1.81 -8.48 -10.04
N THR A 5 2.95 -8.04 -9.50
CA THR A 5 3.08 -7.82 -8.06
C THR A 5 2.33 -6.55 -7.67
N ARG A 6 1.22 -6.69 -6.96
CA ARG A 6 0.40 -5.57 -6.48
C ARG A 6 1.00 -4.97 -5.22
N VAL A 7 1.21 -3.66 -5.21
CA VAL A 7 1.84 -2.91 -4.11
C VAL A 7 0.95 -1.74 -3.72
N LEU A 8 0.47 -1.69 -2.47
CA LEU A 8 -0.21 -0.53 -1.90
C LEU A 8 0.83 0.44 -1.32
N LEU A 9 0.79 1.69 -1.76
CA LEU A 9 1.65 2.75 -1.24
C LEU A 9 0.97 3.42 -0.04
N ASP A 10 1.64 3.40 1.12
CA ASP A 10 1.23 4.19 2.27
C ASP A 10 1.49 5.69 2.04
N LYS A 11 0.78 6.55 2.77
CA LYS A 11 0.85 8.02 2.67
C LYS A 11 2.27 8.56 2.83
N ASN A 12 3.09 7.92 3.66
CA ASN A 12 4.47 8.35 3.90
C ASN A 12 5.36 8.09 2.69
N VAL A 13 5.17 6.98 1.96
CA VAL A 13 5.90 6.68 0.72
C VAL A 13 5.49 7.67 -0.37
N ILE A 14 4.20 7.97 -0.49
CA ILE A 14 3.68 8.96 -1.43
C ILE A 14 4.30 10.34 -1.17
N ARG A 15 4.36 10.77 0.09
CA ARG A 15 4.99 12.02 0.48
C ARG A 15 6.47 12.05 0.08
N ARG A 16 7.24 11.02 0.44
CA ARG A 16 8.67 10.93 0.09
C ARG A 16 8.91 10.88 -1.41
N TYR A 17 8.01 10.29 -2.18
CA TYR A 17 8.07 10.35 -3.64
C TYR A 17 7.93 11.80 -4.13
N LEU A 18 6.90 12.52 -3.67
CA LEU A 18 6.66 13.90 -4.10
C LEU A 18 7.81 14.83 -3.70
N ASP A 19 8.23 14.76 -2.43
CA ASP A 19 9.38 15.52 -1.91
C ASP A 19 10.62 15.25 -2.75
N GLY A 20 10.87 13.98 -3.10
CA GLY A 20 12.00 13.57 -3.92
C GLY A 20 11.94 14.08 -5.36
N VAL A 21 10.77 14.06 -6.00
CA VAL A 21 10.66 14.61 -7.37
C VAL A 21 10.85 16.14 -7.35
N ILE A 22 10.29 16.84 -6.36
CA ILE A 22 10.47 18.29 -6.20
C ILE A 22 11.95 18.63 -5.96
N ALA A 23 12.62 17.89 -5.08
CA ALA A 23 14.04 18.07 -4.81
C ALA A 23 14.90 17.86 -6.07
N LEU A 24 14.61 16.85 -6.89
CA LEU A 24 15.29 16.62 -8.17
C LEU A 24 15.15 17.81 -9.13
N VAL A 25 13.97 18.42 -9.20
CA VAL A 25 13.72 19.60 -10.05
C VAL A 25 14.49 20.83 -9.53
N GLN A 26 14.70 20.91 -8.22
CA GLN A 26 15.39 22.01 -7.55
C GLN A 26 16.90 21.79 -7.39
N ASP A 27 17.45 20.70 -7.96
CA ASP A 27 18.86 20.28 -7.80
C ASP A 27 19.28 20.11 -6.32
N ILE A 28 18.33 19.67 -5.48
CA ILE A 28 18.55 19.38 -4.06
C ILE A 28 18.90 17.91 -3.90
N ALA A 29 19.91 17.63 -3.07
CA ALA A 29 20.30 16.26 -2.74
C ALA A 29 19.17 15.49 -2.05
N LEU A 30 18.86 14.30 -2.57
CA LEU A 30 17.82 13.43 -2.01
C LEU A 30 18.28 12.73 -0.74
N SER A 31 17.38 12.65 0.24
CA SER A 31 17.47 11.67 1.33
C SER A 31 17.29 10.25 0.79
N ASP A 32 17.71 9.24 1.56
CA ASP A 32 17.58 7.84 1.12
C ASP A 32 16.11 7.41 0.98
N GLU A 33 15.21 7.91 1.82
CA GLU A 33 13.78 7.60 1.71
C GLU A 33 13.16 8.20 0.44
N GLU A 34 13.57 9.39 0.05
CA GLU A 34 13.15 10.01 -1.21
C GLU A 34 13.71 9.24 -2.41
N LYS A 35 15.01 8.89 -2.40
CA LYS A 35 15.63 8.06 -3.43
C LYS A 35 14.87 6.76 -3.65
N TYR A 36 14.62 6.00 -2.57
CA TYR A 36 13.95 4.72 -2.69
C TYR A 36 12.47 4.84 -3.08
N ALA A 37 11.77 5.89 -2.64
CA ALA A 37 10.39 6.13 -3.06
C ALA A 37 10.30 6.47 -4.56
N VAL A 38 11.19 7.34 -5.05
CA VAL A 38 11.29 7.68 -6.49
C VAL A 38 11.62 6.43 -7.30
N LEU A 39 12.61 5.63 -6.87
CA LEU A 39 13.01 4.39 -7.53
C LEU A 39 11.89 3.36 -7.58
N LEU A 40 11.14 3.17 -6.49
CA LEU A 40 9.99 2.26 -6.44
C LEU A 40 8.97 2.61 -7.53
N VAL A 41 8.56 3.88 -7.61
CA VAL A 41 7.56 4.33 -8.59
C VAL A 41 8.09 4.23 -10.03
N HIS A 42 9.36 4.56 -10.26
CA HIS A 42 9.95 4.54 -11.60
C HIS A 42 10.20 3.11 -12.11
N ARG A 43 10.63 2.19 -11.23
CA ARG A 43 10.97 0.82 -11.62
C ARG A 43 9.79 -0.15 -11.59
N ALA A 44 8.65 0.24 -11.02
CA ALA A 44 7.48 -0.64 -10.90
C ALA A 44 7.07 -1.29 -12.24
N ARG A 45 7.01 -0.50 -13.33
CA ARG A 45 6.68 -1.04 -14.66
C ARG A 45 7.70 -2.08 -15.15
N GLN A 46 8.99 -1.81 -14.97
CA GLN A 46 10.07 -2.73 -15.36
C GLN A 46 10.02 -4.03 -14.54
N ARG A 47 9.59 -3.94 -13.28
CA ARG A 47 9.47 -5.06 -12.35
C ARG A 47 8.13 -5.79 -12.41
N LYS A 48 7.25 -5.47 -13.37
CA LYS A 48 5.87 -5.98 -13.42
C LYS A 48 5.18 -5.83 -12.06
N GLN A 49 5.31 -4.65 -11.46
CA GLN A 49 4.57 -4.25 -10.25
C GLN A 49 3.42 -3.33 -10.65
N GLN A 50 2.27 -3.51 -10.00
CA GLN A 50 1.11 -2.63 -10.10
C GLN A 50 1.03 -1.84 -8.81
N LEU A 51 1.07 -0.52 -8.91
CA LEU A 51 1.06 0.35 -7.74
C LEU A 51 -0.36 0.81 -7.47
N PHE A 52 -0.74 0.81 -6.20
CA PHE A 52 -2.04 1.22 -5.74
C PHE A 52 -1.94 2.34 -4.71
N LEU A 53 -2.92 3.23 -4.73
CA LEU A 53 -3.19 4.23 -3.71
C LEU A 53 -4.46 3.83 -2.96
N SER A 54 -4.58 4.22 -1.69
CA SER A 54 -5.90 4.22 -1.05
C SER A 54 -6.78 5.33 -1.64
N VAL A 55 -8.10 5.20 -1.52
CA VAL A 55 -9.05 6.25 -1.92
C VAL A 55 -8.74 7.58 -1.22
N GLU A 56 -8.40 7.54 0.06
CA GLU A 56 -8.03 8.73 0.83
C GLU A 56 -6.76 9.39 0.30
N ALA A 57 -5.73 8.58 0.00
CA ALA A 57 -4.49 9.09 -0.56
C ALA A 57 -4.69 9.70 -1.96
N PHE A 58 -5.50 9.06 -2.80
CA PHE A 58 -5.88 9.59 -4.11
C PHE A 58 -6.60 10.94 -3.99
N ASN A 59 -7.58 11.05 -3.09
CA ASN A 59 -8.32 12.31 -2.87
C ASN A 59 -7.40 13.44 -2.37
N LEU A 60 -6.45 13.13 -1.48
CA LEU A 60 -5.46 14.11 -1.04
C LEU A 60 -4.57 14.58 -2.20
N LEU A 61 -4.15 13.66 -3.08
CA LEU A 61 -3.39 14.02 -4.28
C LEU A 61 -4.17 14.90 -5.25
N LEU A 62 -5.48 14.70 -5.40
CA LEU A 62 -6.32 15.57 -6.22
C LEU A 62 -6.35 17.01 -5.70
N VAL A 63 -6.32 17.20 -4.38
CA VAL A 63 -6.19 18.53 -3.76
C VAL A 63 -4.77 19.09 -4.00
N HIS A 64 -3.73 18.29 -3.75
CA HIS A 64 -2.33 18.69 -3.96
C HIS A 64 -1.96 18.98 -5.42
N ARG A 65 -2.72 18.46 -6.39
CA ARG A 65 -2.55 18.74 -7.82
C ARG A 65 -2.59 20.24 -8.12
N GLN A 66 -3.22 21.06 -7.28
CA GLN A 66 -3.24 22.51 -7.43
C GLN A 66 -1.89 23.17 -7.10
N ILE A 67 -1.02 22.50 -6.33
CA ILE A 67 0.25 23.02 -5.84
C ILE A 67 1.42 22.50 -6.68
N ALA A 68 1.45 21.19 -6.95
CA ALA A 68 2.51 20.53 -7.72
C ALA A 68 1.90 19.66 -8.84
N PRO A 69 1.42 20.28 -9.94
CA PRO A 69 0.57 19.61 -10.91
C PRO A 69 1.28 18.51 -11.68
N ALA A 70 2.54 18.73 -12.08
CA ALA A 70 3.30 17.83 -12.94
C ALA A 70 3.72 16.56 -12.17
N GLU A 71 4.26 16.74 -10.97
CA GLU A 71 4.77 15.69 -10.09
C GLU A 71 3.64 14.78 -9.61
N THR A 72 2.52 15.40 -9.21
CA THR A 72 1.30 14.69 -8.82
C THR A 72 0.74 13.89 -10.00
N MET A 73 0.67 14.48 -11.19
CA MET A 73 0.20 13.80 -12.39
C MET A 73 1.11 12.63 -12.79
N MET A 74 2.42 12.75 -12.58
CA MET A 74 3.37 11.68 -12.83
C MET A 74 3.12 10.46 -11.92
N LEU A 75 2.77 10.68 -10.66
CA LEU A 75 2.40 9.61 -9.73
C LEU A 75 1.06 8.98 -10.16
N LEU A 76 0.03 9.80 -10.35
CA LEU A 76 -1.32 9.33 -10.70
C LEU A 76 -1.35 8.51 -11.99
N LYS A 77 -0.51 8.83 -12.99
CA LYS A 77 -0.37 8.04 -14.24
C LYS A 77 0.30 6.67 -14.07
N ARG A 78 0.86 6.39 -12.89
CA ARG A 78 1.61 5.17 -12.57
C ARG A 78 0.94 4.32 -11.50
N THR A 79 -0.17 4.78 -10.95
CA THR A 79 -0.86 4.14 -9.84
C THR A 79 -2.34 4.00 -10.13
N ASP A 80 -2.92 2.88 -9.71
CA ASP A 80 -4.37 2.68 -9.67
C ASP A 80 -4.91 2.97 -8.26
N VAL A 81 -6.23 3.01 -8.10
CA VAL A 81 -6.87 3.20 -6.79
C VAL A 81 -7.39 1.86 -6.27
N LEU A 82 -7.08 1.57 -5.00
CA LEU A 82 -7.56 0.40 -4.29
C LEU A 82 -8.71 0.82 -3.37
N HIS A 83 -9.86 0.21 -3.62
CA HIS A 83 -11.12 0.45 -2.92
C HIS A 83 -11.33 -0.58 -1.81
N PRO A 84 -11.98 -0.20 -0.70
CA PRO A 84 -12.30 -1.15 0.36
C PRO A 84 -13.32 -2.18 -0.13
N GLY A 85 -12.94 -3.47 -0.14
CA GLY A 85 -13.87 -4.55 -0.46
C GLY A 85 -14.77 -4.94 0.72
N ARG A 86 -15.62 -5.95 0.48
CA ARG A 86 -16.72 -6.38 1.37
C ARG A 86 -16.31 -6.59 2.83
N TYR A 87 -15.13 -7.16 3.07
CA TYR A 87 -14.68 -7.55 4.41
C TYR A 87 -13.62 -6.62 5.03
N CYS A 88 -13.21 -5.55 4.34
CA CYS A 88 -12.21 -4.60 4.84
C CYS A 88 -12.57 -4.06 6.24
N ARG A 89 -13.81 -3.59 6.43
CA ARG A 89 -14.24 -2.99 7.71
C ARG A 89 -14.23 -4.00 8.87
N ARG A 90 -14.66 -5.24 8.60
CA ARG A 90 -14.66 -6.32 9.60
C ARG A 90 -13.24 -6.69 9.98
N TRP A 91 -12.35 -6.80 9.00
CA TRP A 91 -10.96 -7.16 9.23
C TRP A 91 -10.19 -6.05 9.97
N ALA A 92 -10.35 -4.78 9.57
CA ALA A 92 -9.76 -3.64 10.28
C ALA A 92 -10.18 -3.59 11.76
N ARG A 93 -11.44 -3.95 12.09
CA ARG A 93 -11.89 -4.03 13.48
C ARG A 93 -11.16 -5.12 14.28
N ARG A 94 -10.91 -6.29 13.68
CA ARG A 94 -10.18 -7.38 14.33
C ARG A 94 -8.72 -7.00 14.57
N LEU A 95 -8.07 -6.38 13.58
CA LEU A 95 -6.70 -5.86 13.72
C LEU A 95 -6.59 -4.82 14.85
N ARG A 96 -7.55 -3.90 14.97
CA ARG A 96 -7.57 -2.92 16.08
C ARG A 96 -7.70 -3.56 17.47
N GLY A 97 -8.38 -4.71 17.58
CA GLY A 97 -8.44 -5.47 18.83
C GLY A 97 -7.07 -5.99 19.29
N ARG A 98 -6.09 -6.02 18.38
CA ARG A 98 -4.71 -6.46 18.60
C ARG A 98 -3.73 -5.29 18.63
N THR A 99 -4.16 -4.14 19.13
CA THR A 99 -3.34 -2.93 19.39
C THR A 99 -2.74 -2.24 18.15
N PHE A 100 -3.14 -2.62 16.92
CA PHE A 100 -2.87 -1.79 15.74
C PHE A 100 -3.60 -0.45 15.85
N SER A 101 -2.95 0.63 15.42
CA SER A 101 -3.62 1.92 15.33
C SER A 101 -4.79 1.84 14.34
N ARG A 102 -5.72 2.80 14.42
CA ARG A 102 -6.86 2.86 13.50
C ARG A 102 -6.40 2.96 12.04
N GLU A 103 -5.32 3.69 11.77
CA GLU A 103 -4.82 3.91 10.42
C GLU A 103 -4.07 2.68 9.90
N ASP A 104 -3.21 2.07 10.72
CA ASP A 104 -2.48 0.85 10.32
C ASP A 104 -3.45 -0.29 10.02
N ALA A 105 -4.44 -0.48 10.90
CA ALA A 105 -5.46 -1.50 10.71
C ALA A 105 -6.27 -1.29 9.42
N LYS A 106 -6.51 -0.03 9.00
CA LYS A 106 -7.16 0.25 7.72
C LYS A 106 -6.25 -0.09 6.55
N VAL A 107 -4.98 0.32 6.58
CA VAL A 107 -4.02 0.06 5.51
C VAL A 107 -3.83 -1.44 5.31
N LEU A 108 -3.61 -2.19 6.38
CA LEU A 108 -3.49 -3.65 6.33
C LEU A 108 -4.78 -4.31 5.86
N ALA A 109 -5.93 -3.82 6.33
CA ALA A 109 -7.21 -4.38 5.89
C ALA A 109 -7.48 -4.12 4.41
N LEU A 110 -7.14 -2.93 3.91
CA LEU A 110 -7.20 -2.61 2.50
C LEU A 110 -6.21 -3.46 1.70
N GLY A 111 -5.01 -3.70 2.23
CA GLY A 111 -4.05 -4.62 1.61
C GLY A 111 -4.53 -6.08 1.57
N THR A 112 -5.41 -6.49 2.49
CA THR A 112 -5.94 -7.87 2.56
C THR A 112 -7.21 -8.06 1.70
N PHE A 113 -8.17 -7.14 1.82
CA PHE A 113 -9.51 -7.26 1.23
C PHE A 113 -9.87 -6.13 0.25
N GLY A 114 -8.91 -5.27 -0.10
CA GLY A 114 -9.10 -4.24 -1.10
C GLY A 114 -9.35 -4.82 -2.48
N THR A 115 -9.95 -4.02 -3.36
CA THR A 115 -10.22 -4.36 -4.74
C THR A 115 -9.98 -3.15 -5.64
N ASP A 116 -9.71 -3.37 -6.92
CA ASP A 116 -9.83 -2.34 -7.94
C ASP A 116 -11.30 -1.98 -8.16
N GLU A 117 -11.55 -0.90 -8.92
CA GLU A 117 -12.89 -0.41 -9.23
C GLU A 117 -13.79 -1.49 -9.86
N ALA A 118 -13.22 -2.35 -10.70
CA ALA A 118 -13.94 -3.40 -11.40
C ALA A 118 -14.22 -4.66 -10.54
N GLY A 119 -13.71 -4.75 -9.31
CA GLY A 119 -13.95 -5.93 -8.46
C GLY A 119 -13.11 -7.16 -8.83
N THR A 120 -12.07 -7.01 -9.66
CA THR A 120 -11.33 -8.11 -10.29
C THR A 120 -10.19 -8.63 -9.43
N ILE A 121 -9.65 -7.79 -8.55
CA ILE A 121 -8.55 -8.17 -7.66
C ILE A 121 -9.01 -8.34 -6.21
N LEU A 122 -8.31 -9.18 -5.47
CA LEU A 122 -8.50 -9.32 -4.01
C LEU A 122 -7.17 -9.08 -3.30
N GLY A 123 -7.12 -8.01 -2.52
CA GLY A 123 -5.95 -7.57 -1.78
C GLY A 123 -4.77 -7.14 -2.67
N VAL A 124 -3.62 -6.97 -2.04
CA VAL A 124 -2.32 -6.71 -2.66
C VAL A 124 -1.29 -7.68 -2.08
N HIS A 125 -0.13 -7.78 -2.72
CA HIS A 125 0.94 -8.61 -2.21
C HIS A 125 1.83 -7.85 -1.21
N ILE A 126 1.99 -6.54 -1.40
CA ILE A 126 2.90 -5.72 -0.58
C ILE A 126 2.19 -4.43 -0.14
N VAL A 127 2.39 -4.04 1.12
CA VAL A 127 2.17 -2.68 1.63
C VAL A 127 3.54 -2.04 1.80
N ALA A 128 3.81 -0.99 1.03
CA ALA A 128 5.04 -0.22 1.11
C ALA A 128 4.88 0.93 2.11
N THR A 129 5.68 0.96 3.17
CA THR A 129 5.63 2.00 4.21
C THR A 129 7.01 2.32 4.80
N TYR A 130 7.18 3.56 5.27
CA TYR A 130 8.33 3.98 6.10
C TYR A 130 8.02 3.98 7.61
N ASP A 131 6.81 3.57 8.02
CA ASP A 131 6.39 3.56 9.41
C ASP A 131 7.10 2.43 10.18
N ARG A 132 8.10 2.80 11.00
CA ARG A 132 8.91 1.85 11.77
C ARG A 132 8.09 1.10 12.83
N PRO A 133 7.23 1.76 13.65
CA PRO A 133 6.30 1.07 14.52
C PRO A 133 5.47 0.00 13.80
N LEU A 134 4.89 0.33 12.65
CA LEU A 134 4.10 -0.63 11.86
C LEU A 134 4.96 -1.81 11.38
N LEU A 135 6.15 -1.55 10.81
CA LEU A 135 7.07 -2.60 10.35
C LEU A 135 7.48 -3.57 11.47
N ALA A 136 7.88 -3.02 12.63
CA ALA A 136 8.30 -3.81 13.77
C ALA A 136 7.15 -4.67 14.30
N LYS A 137 5.98 -4.06 14.49
CA LYS A 137 4.78 -4.74 14.97
C LYS A 137 4.31 -5.83 14.01
N TRP A 138 4.29 -5.52 12.70
CA TRP A 138 3.92 -6.50 11.68
C TRP A 138 4.85 -7.71 11.71
N THR A 139 6.16 -7.48 11.82
CA THR A 139 7.16 -8.57 11.88
C THR A 139 6.94 -9.46 13.10
N GLN A 140 6.56 -8.89 14.25
CA GLN A 140 6.33 -9.62 15.49
C GLN A 140 5.01 -10.41 15.48
N GLU A 141 3.94 -9.84 14.93
CA GLU A 141 2.58 -10.39 15.07
C GLU A 141 2.07 -11.14 13.83
N ARG A 142 2.86 -11.21 12.74
CA ARG A 142 2.42 -11.73 11.44
C ARG A 142 1.75 -13.11 11.51
N ASP A 143 2.37 -14.05 12.21
CA ASP A 143 1.91 -15.44 12.23
C ASP A 143 0.57 -15.57 12.96
N GLU A 144 0.42 -14.90 14.12
CA GLU A 144 -0.86 -14.87 14.82
C GLU A 144 -1.96 -14.16 14.00
N ILE A 145 -1.62 -13.09 13.28
CA ILE A 145 -2.56 -12.41 12.38
C ILE A 145 -2.98 -13.35 11.24
N ALA A 146 -2.07 -14.18 10.74
CA ALA A 146 -2.35 -15.16 9.68
C ALA A 146 -3.37 -16.20 10.14
N ASP A 147 -3.19 -16.76 11.34
CA ASP A 147 -4.15 -17.70 11.94
C ASP A 147 -5.55 -17.08 12.07
N HIS A 148 -5.61 -15.81 12.48
CA HIS A 148 -6.89 -15.10 12.59
C HIS A 148 -7.53 -14.76 11.25
N LEU A 149 -6.73 -14.46 10.23
CA LEU A 149 -7.24 -14.28 8.89
C LEU A 149 -7.82 -15.61 8.39
N GLN A 150 -7.09 -16.72 8.56
CA GLN A 150 -7.55 -18.05 8.15
C GLN A 150 -8.88 -18.40 8.82
N ALA A 151 -8.99 -18.27 10.14
CA ALA A 151 -10.24 -18.49 10.87
C ALA A 151 -11.37 -17.53 10.42
N MET A 152 -11.03 -16.34 9.90
CA MET A 152 -12.02 -15.44 9.32
C MET A 152 -12.49 -15.90 7.95
N THR A 153 -11.58 -16.44 7.13
CA THR A 153 -11.79 -16.70 5.70
C THR A 153 -12.27 -18.11 5.41
N GLU A 154 -12.09 -19.08 6.31
CA GLU A 154 -12.39 -20.51 6.08
C GLU A 154 -13.81 -20.75 5.55
N ASN A 155 -14.79 -19.96 6.03
CA ASN A 155 -16.21 -20.11 5.69
C ASN A 155 -16.73 -19.00 4.77
N LEU A 156 -15.85 -18.17 4.19
CA LEU A 156 -16.27 -17.10 3.29
C LEU A 156 -16.44 -17.63 1.86
N PRO A 157 -17.36 -17.08 1.07
CA PRO A 157 -17.49 -17.45 -0.34
C PRO A 157 -16.25 -17.01 -1.13
N PHE A 158 -16.02 -17.68 -2.26
CA PHE A 158 -15.05 -17.21 -3.26
C PHE A 158 -15.42 -15.78 -3.73
N PRO A 159 -14.44 -14.88 -3.96
CA PRO A 159 -12.99 -15.08 -3.86
C PRO A 159 -12.43 -14.89 -2.44
N PHE A 160 -13.23 -14.47 -1.46
CA PHE A 160 -12.75 -14.01 -0.15
C PHE A 160 -12.11 -15.09 0.71
N ALA A 161 -12.43 -16.37 0.49
CA ALA A 161 -11.72 -17.50 1.07
C ALA A 161 -10.21 -17.51 0.74
N ARG A 162 -9.81 -16.84 -0.35
CA ARG A 162 -8.41 -16.73 -0.81
C ARG A 162 -7.72 -15.43 -0.40
N ALA A 163 -8.33 -14.62 0.46
CA ALA A 163 -7.67 -13.41 0.95
C ALA A 163 -6.37 -13.78 1.70
N GLY A 164 -5.31 -13.05 1.43
CA GLY A 164 -4.00 -13.26 2.05
C GLY A 164 -3.51 -11.97 2.68
N LEU A 165 -2.66 -12.10 3.69
CA LEU A 165 -1.98 -10.94 4.27
C LEU A 165 -0.92 -10.40 3.31
N PRO A 166 -0.79 -9.07 3.17
CA PRO A 166 0.31 -8.48 2.42
C PRO A 166 1.62 -8.58 3.21
N ASP A 167 2.75 -8.62 2.52
CA ASP A 167 4.02 -8.30 3.17
C ASP A 167 4.09 -6.80 3.44
N VAL A 168 4.57 -6.39 4.62
CA VAL A 168 4.77 -4.96 4.95
C VAL A 168 6.25 -4.68 4.85
N LEU A 169 6.64 -3.86 3.87
CA LEU A 169 8.03 -3.69 3.49
C LEU A 169 8.40 -2.20 3.38
N ARG A 170 9.64 -1.90 3.75
CA ARG A 170 10.24 -0.59 3.51
C ARG A 170 10.79 -0.51 2.09
N PRO A 171 10.52 0.54 1.31
CA PRO A 171 11.21 0.76 0.04
C PRO A 171 12.73 0.75 0.23
N GLY A 172 13.46 0.08 -0.68
CA GLY A 172 14.91 -0.15 -0.56
C GLY A 172 15.32 -1.39 0.24
N GLY A 173 14.38 -2.08 0.90
CA GLY A 173 14.62 -3.43 1.42
C GLY A 173 14.79 -4.46 0.30
N LYS A 174 15.41 -5.62 0.60
CA LYS A 174 15.79 -6.70 -0.37
C LYS A 174 14.68 -7.18 -1.33
N ILE A 175 13.43 -6.75 -1.17
CA ILE A 175 12.23 -7.30 -1.85
C ILE A 175 11.38 -6.19 -2.53
N LEU A 176 11.71 -4.90 -2.40
CA LEU A 176 10.94 -3.79 -3.02
C LEU A 176 11.59 -3.15 -4.24
#